data_AF-A0A6A3GUK5-F1
#
_entry.id   AF-A0A6A3GUK5-F1
#
_cell.length_a   1.000
_cell.length_b   1.000
_cell.length_c   1.000
_cell.angle_alpha   90.00
_cell.angle_beta   90.00
_cell.angle_gamma   90.00
#
_symmetry.space_group_name_H-M   'P 1'
#
loop_
_entity.id
_entity.type
_entity.pdbx_description
1 polymer ?
#
loop_
_entity_poly.entity_id
_entity_poly.type
_entity_poly.pdbx_seq_one_letter_code
_entity_poly.pdbx_strand_id
1 'polypeptide(L)' 'CVAVEIVSGCLGGLSVPEGMTAAASPDDIVNKQTPAHVQAKEDGAMSPELMDVFCEKGVVKYDDTRRILEAG' A
#
# COMPACT_ATOMS: atom_id res chain seq x y z
N CYS A 1 11.69 -31.20 0.32
CA CYS A 1 11.99 -29.95 -0.40
C CYS A 1 10.84 -28.98 -0.14
N VAL A 2 11.13 -27.77 0.34
CA VAL A 2 10.11 -26.71 0.47
C VAL A 2 10.03 -26.02 -0.89
N ALA A 3 8.84 -25.96 -1.48
CA ALA A 3 8.61 -25.21 -2.72
C ALA A 3 8.59 -23.71 -2.41
N VAL A 4 9.17 -22.91 -3.30
CA VAL A 4 9.15 -21.44 -3.22
C VAL A 4 8.21 -20.94 -4.31
N GLU A 5 7.28 -20.06 -3.94
CA GLU A 5 6.34 -19.40 -4.85
C GLU A 5 6.72 -17.92 -5.01
N ILE A 6 6.62 -17.40 -6.24
CA ILE A 6 6.92 -16.00 -6.56
C ILE A 6 5.60 -15.33 -6.91
N VAL A 7 5.26 -14.27 -6.15
CA VAL A 7 4.04 -13.49 -6.34
C VAL A 7 4.39 -12.02 -6.58
N SER A 8 3.50 -11.28 -7.25
CA SER A 8 3.67 -9.84 -7.42
C SER A 8 3.01 -9.07 -6.27
N GLY A 9 3.73 -8.12 -5.69
CA GLY A 9 3.28 -7.29 -4.57
C GLY A 9 3.28 -5.81 -4.91
N CYS A 10 2.33 -5.06 -4.34
CA CYS A 10 2.36 -3.60 -4.31
C CYS A 10 2.94 -3.11 -2.98
N LEU A 11 3.87 -2.16 -3.04
CA LEU A 11 4.52 -1.63 -1.84
C LEU A 11 3.84 -0.32 -1.42
N GLY A 12 2.89 -0.41 -0.49
CA GLY A 12 2.18 0.74 0.09
C GLY A 12 2.93 1.35 1.27
N GLY A 13 3.21 2.66 1.23
CA GLY A 13 3.71 3.38 2.41
C GLY A 13 5.14 3.01 2.86
N LEU A 14 6.02 2.61 1.93
CA LEU A 14 7.46 2.44 2.19
C LEU A 14 8.20 3.76 2.42
N SER A 15 7.67 4.85 1.87
CA SER A 15 8.29 6.17 1.93
C SER A 15 7.23 7.26 1.85
N VAL A 16 7.64 8.47 2.22
CA VAL A 16 6.85 9.68 2.00
C VAL A 16 7.31 10.30 0.68
N PRO A 17 6.44 10.43 -0.33
CA PRO A 17 6.74 11.11 -1.58
C PRO A 17 7.27 12.53 -1.36
N GLU A 18 8.15 12.98 -2.26
CA GLU A 18 8.67 14.34 -2.23
C GLU A 18 7.51 15.36 -2.29
N GLY A 19 7.56 16.36 -1.42
CA GLY A 19 6.50 17.36 -1.29
C GLY A 19 5.29 16.93 -0.45
N MET A 20 5.26 15.68 0.04
CA MET A 20 4.24 15.22 0.99
C MET A 20 4.81 15.14 2.42
N THR A 21 3.91 15.14 3.41
CA THR A 21 4.28 14.91 4.82
C THR A 21 3.92 13.48 5.23
N ALA A 22 4.63 12.95 6.22
CA ALA A 22 4.31 11.65 6.81
C ALA A 22 2.87 11.57 7.36
N ALA A 23 2.28 12.71 7.76
CA ALA A 23 0.90 12.76 8.22
C ALA A 23 -0.12 12.72 7.06
N ALA A 24 0.23 13.22 5.88
CA ALA A 24 -0.63 13.23 4.71
C ALA A 24 -0.53 11.94 3.87
N SER A 25 0.58 11.21 4.00
CA SER A 25 0.82 9.97 3.25
C SER A 25 -0.25 8.90 3.46
N PRO A 26 -0.69 8.61 4.70
CA PRO A 26 -1.74 7.62 4.93
C PRO A 26 -3.07 7.98 4.26
N ASP A 27 -3.45 9.26 4.28
CA ASP A 27 -4.70 9.70 3.67
C ASP A 27 -4.64 9.59 2.14
N ASP A 28 -3.48 9.84 1.52
CA ASP A 28 -3.29 9.63 0.08
C ASP A 28 -3.34 8.15 -0.31
N ILE A 29 -2.71 7.29 0.50
CA ILE A 29 -2.76 5.84 0.30
C ILE A 29 -4.21 5.35 0.36
N VAL A 30 -4.94 5.67 1.44
CA VAL A 30 -6.32 5.21 1.66
C VAL A 30 -7.27 5.76 0.61
N ASN A 31 -7.21 7.06 0.31
CA ASN A 31 -8.26 7.72 -0.47
C ASN A 31 -7.96 7.80 -1.97
N LYS A 32 -6.71 7.58 -2.40
CA LYS A 32 -6.32 7.68 -3.82
C LYS A 32 -5.62 6.43 -4.32
N GLN A 33 -4.55 5.99 -3.66
CA GLN A 33 -3.73 4.90 -4.18
C GLN A 33 -4.49 3.58 -4.14
N THR A 34 -5.07 3.20 -3.00
CA THR A 34 -5.81 1.92 -2.87
C THR A 34 -6.96 1.83 -3.88
N PRO A 35 -7.85 2.83 -4.03
CA PRO A 35 -8.89 2.79 -5.07
C PRO A 35 -8.35 2.71 -6.50
N ALA A 36 -7.29 3.47 -6.82
CA ALA A 36 -6.67 3.41 -8.15
C ALA A 36 -6.05 2.04 -8.43
N HIS A 37 -5.49 1.38 -7.41
CA HIS A 37 -4.94 0.04 -7.53
C HIS A 37 -6.04 -1.00 -7.76
N VAL A 38 -7.16 -0.90 -7.04
CA VAL A 38 -8.33 -1.76 -7.27
C VAL A 38 -8.84 -1.62 -8.70
N GLN A 39 -9.04 -0.38 -9.17
CA GLN A 39 -9.49 -0.15 -10.55
C GLN A 39 -8.51 -0.69 -11.59
N ALA A 40 -7.21 -0.45 -11.42
CA ALA A 40 -6.19 -0.97 -12.34
C ALA A 40 -6.13 -2.51 -12.35
N LYS A 41 -6.51 -3.17 -11.25
CA LYS A 41 -6.67 -4.62 -11.18
C LYS A 41 -7.92 -5.10 -11.93
N GLU A 42 -9.05 -4.41 -11.75
CA GLU A 42 -10.29 -4.70 -12.48
C GLU A 42 -10.14 -4.49 -13.99
N ASP A 43 -9.39 -3.47 -14.40
CA ASP A 43 -9.08 -3.16 -15.80
C ASP A 43 -8.04 -4.12 -16.41
N GLY A 44 -7.45 -5.00 -15.60
CA GLY A 44 -6.42 -5.94 -16.02
C GLY A 44 -5.05 -5.31 -16.32
N ALA A 45 -4.84 -4.05 -15.94
CA ALA A 45 -3.58 -3.35 -16.11
C ALA A 45 -2.48 -3.86 -15.15
N MET A 46 -2.88 -4.40 -13.99
CA MET A 46 -1.98 -5.11 -13.08
C MET A 46 -2.73 -6.19 -12.27
N SER A 47 -2.00 -7.10 -11.63
CA SER A 47 -2.60 -8.16 -10.81
C SER A 47 -1.77 -8.51 -9.58
N PRO A 48 -1.47 -7.53 -8.70
CA PRO A 48 -0.78 -7.83 -7.44
C PRO A 48 -1.63 -8.76 -6.57
N GLU A 49 -0.97 -9.74 -5.97
CA GLU A 49 -1.57 -10.66 -5.01
C GLU A 49 -1.57 -10.09 -3.60
N LEU A 50 -0.56 -9.30 -3.26
CA LEU A 50 -0.36 -8.73 -1.93
C LEU A 50 -0.11 -7.22 -2.01
N MET A 51 -0.48 -6.52 -0.94
CA MET A 51 -0.07 -5.14 -0.70
C MET A 51 0.65 -5.06 0.65
N ASP A 52 1.92 -4.68 0.63
CA ASP A 52 2.74 -4.53 1.83
C ASP A 52 2.61 -3.12 2.40
N VAL A 53 2.39 -3.00 3.71
CA VAL A 53 2.31 -1.70 4.41
C VAL A 53 3.28 -1.69 5.59
N PHE A 54 4.19 -0.72 5.60
CA PHE A 54 5.25 -0.64 6.61
C PHE A 54 4.81 0.22 7.79
N CYS A 55 4.67 -0.39 8.98
CA CYS A 55 4.46 0.35 10.22
C CYS A 55 5.79 0.89 10.76
N GLU A 56 6.26 2.01 10.21
CA GLU A 56 7.53 2.64 10.59
C GLU A 56 7.33 4.07 11.12
N LYS A 57 7.93 4.36 12.28
CA LYS A 57 7.86 5.69 12.89
C LYS A 57 8.52 6.73 11.97
N GLY A 58 7.72 7.70 11.54
CA GLY A 58 8.16 8.75 10.62
C GLY A 58 7.68 8.53 9.17
N VAL A 59 7.08 7.37 8.88
CA VAL A 59 6.47 7.06 7.58
C VAL A 59 4.98 6.78 7.75
N VAL A 60 4.61 5.68 8.43
CA VAL A 60 3.21 5.28 8.71
C VAL A 60 3.15 4.72 10.13
N LYS A 61 2.26 5.25 10.98
CA LYS A 61 2.11 4.80 12.38
C LYS A 61 1.10 3.66 12.47
N TYR A 62 1.03 3.01 13.63
CA TYR A 62 0.12 1.89 13.89
C TYR A 62 -1.34 2.15 13.45
N ASP A 63 -1.93 3.29 13.84
CA ASP A 63 -3.31 3.62 13.47
C ASP A 63 -3.47 3.85 11.96
N ASP A 64 -2.45 4.43 11.33
CA ASP A 64 -2.42 4.65 9.88
C ASP A 64 -2.30 3.33 9.12
N THR A 65 -1.44 2.41 9.59
CA THR A 65 -1.31 1.05 9.03
C THR A 65 -2.63 0.31 9.11
N ARG A 66 -3.34 0.39 10.24
CA ARG A 66 -4.67 -0.22 10.37
C ARG A 66 -5.67 0.35 9.37
N ARG A 67 -5.73 1.68 9.22
CA ARG A 67 -6.62 2.33 8.24
C ARG A 67 -6.34 1.90 6.81
N ILE A 68 -5.06 1.76 6.44
CA ILE A 68 -4.67 1.31 5.10
C ILE A 68 -5.08 -0.15 4.86
N LEU A 69 -4.86 -1.04 5.83
CA LEU A 69 -5.25 -2.45 5.72
C LEU A 69 -6.77 -2.65 5.69
N GLU A 70 -7.55 -1.80 6.36
CA GLU A 70 -9.02 -1.86 6.33
C GLU A 70 -9.61 -1.28 5.03
N ALA A 71 -8.84 -0.50 4.26
CA ALA A 71 -9.29 0.14 3.03
C ALA A 71 -9.15 -0.74 1.77
N GLY A 72 -8.42 -1.86 1.85
CA GLY A 72 -8.12 -2.75 0.74
C GLY A 72 -8.26 -4.22 1.10
#